data_AF-A0A7S2F0Y5-F1
#
_entry.id   AF-A0A7S2F0Y5-F1
#
_cell.length_a   1.000
_cell.length_b   1.000
_cell.length_c   1.000
_cell.angle_alpha   90.00
_cell.angle_beta   90.00
_cell.angle_gamma   90.00
#
_symmetry.space_group_name_H-M   'P 1'
#
loop_
_entity.id
_entity.type
_entity.pdbx_description
1 polymer ?
#
loop_
_entity_poly.entity_id
_entity_poly.type
_entity_poly.pdbx_seq_one_letter_code
_entity_poly.pdbx_strand_id
1 'polypeptide(L)'
;QVQLLLVLMVVGASMAVQAALWPWRTTTSNVLDTATALVLMVLISAGFAIGDFDPEVSRRVAQSMLSVGMVLFLAMVVLVVAMCSWKLVYKRRKFFIFLSHHKVGAGMLARWTK
;
A
#
# COMPACT_ATOMS: atom_id res chain seq x y z
N GLN A 1 22.60 10.52 11.06
CA GLN A 1 22.66 9.70 9.83
C GLN A 1 22.63 8.19 10.08
N VAL A 2 23.47 7.64 10.99
CA VAL A 2 23.47 6.20 11.29
C VAL A 2 22.09 5.65 11.67
N GLN A 3 21.31 6.40 12.46
CA GLN A 3 19.93 6.04 12.80
C GLN A 3 19.04 5.91 11.55
N LEU A 4 19.08 6.86 10.62
CA LEU A 4 18.32 6.79 9.38
C LEU A 4 18.76 5.60 8.51
N LEU A 5 20.05 5.23 8.55
CA LEU A 5 20.56 4.07 7.82
C LEU A 5 19.95 2.78 8.35
N LEU A 6 19.93 2.64 9.68
CA LEU A 6 19.35 1.50 10.36
C LEU A 6 17.86 1.39 10.06
N VAL A 7 17.12 2.51 10.11
CA VAL A 7 15.69 2.52 9.75
C VAL A 7 15.51 2.12 8.27
N LEU A 8 16.30 2.66 7.34
CA LEU A 8 16.21 2.30 5.93
C LEU A 8 16.49 0.81 5.69
N MET A 9 17.49 0.24 6.35
CA MET A 9 17.80 -1.19 6.27
C MET A 9 16.68 -2.05 6.83
N VAL A 10 16.12 -1.69 7.99
CA VAL A 10 15.01 -2.43 8.60
C VAL A 10 13.77 -2.39 7.70
N VAL A 11 13.40 -1.20 7.20
CA VAL A 11 12.25 -1.03 6.31
C VAL A 11 12.46 -1.75 4.97
N GLY A 12 13.67 -1.69 4.42
CA GLY A 12 14.02 -2.41 3.20
C GLY A 12 13.94 -3.93 3.37
N ALA A 13 14.46 -4.45 4.47
CA ALA A 13 14.39 -5.87 4.80
C ALA A 13 12.93 -6.32 5.03
N SER A 14 12.14 -5.54 5.78
CA SER A 14 10.72 -5.86 6.01
C SER A 14 9.93 -5.84 4.70
N MET A 15 10.20 -4.86 3.82
CA MET A 15 9.57 -4.78 2.51
C MET A 15 9.94 -5.99 1.64
N ALA A 16 11.20 -6.41 1.62
CA ALA A 16 11.64 -7.58 0.86
C ALA A 16 10.95 -8.86 1.36
N VAL A 17 10.89 -9.06 2.69
CA VAL A 17 10.20 -10.19 3.31
C VAL A 17 8.71 -10.16 2.98
N GLN A 18 8.07 -9.01 3.08
CA GLN A 18 6.66 -8.83 2.76
C GLN A 18 6.37 -9.10 1.27
N ALA A 19 7.21 -8.58 0.37
CA ALA A 19 7.09 -8.80 -1.06
C ALA A 19 7.31 -10.26 -1.48
N ALA A 20 8.06 -11.04 -0.67
CA ALA A 20 8.25 -12.47 -0.88
C ALA A 20 7.11 -13.31 -0.28
N LEU A 21 6.65 -12.97 0.93
CA LEU A 21 5.68 -13.78 1.67
C LEU A 21 4.22 -13.47 1.32
N TRP A 22 3.93 -12.27 0.83
CA TRP A 22 2.56 -11.79 0.57
C TRP A 22 1.61 -12.08 1.74
N PRO A 23 1.90 -11.52 2.93
CA PRO A 23 1.23 -11.90 4.17
C PRO A 23 -0.28 -11.60 4.16
N TRP A 24 -0.73 -10.71 3.29
CA TRP A 24 -2.13 -10.33 3.21
C TRP A 24 -2.94 -11.27 2.33
N ARG A 25 -4.16 -11.54 2.75
CA ARG A 25 -5.08 -12.43 2.03
C ARG A 25 -5.44 -11.95 0.62
N THR A 26 -5.39 -10.64 0.36
CA THR A 26 -5.72 -10.08 -0.95
C THR A 26 -4.48 -9.54 -1.64
N THR A 27 -4.33 -9.86 -2.93
CA THR A 27 -3.29 -9.31 -3.80
C THR A 27 -3.27 -7.78 -3.76
N THR A 28 -4.44 -7.14 -3.70
CA THR A 28 -4.54 -5.69 -3.60
C THR A 28 -3.89 -5.17 -2.33
N SER A 29 -4.14 -5.78 -1.17
CA SER A 29 -3.48 -5.41 0.09
C SER A 29 -1.97 -5.59 0.03
N ASN A 30 -1.47 -6.69 -0.55
CA ASN A 30 -0.03 -6.92 -0.71
C ASN A 30 0.65 -5.86 -1.58
N VAL A 31 0.03 -5.50 -2.71
CA VAL A 31 0.54 -4.46 -3.61
C VAL A 31 0.55 -3.09 -2.91
N LEU A 32 -0.51 -2.74 -2.18
CA LEU A 32 -0.60 -1.46 -1.48
C LEU A 32 0.41 -1.34 -0.36
N ASP A 33 0.58 -2.38 0.43
CA ASP A 33 1.53 -2.37 1.51
C ASP A 33 2.98 -2.28 0.97
N THR A 34 3.27 -2.97 -0.15
CA THR A 34 4.59 -2.88 -0.81
C THR A 34 4.84 -1.48 -1.39
N ALA A 35 3.83 -0.90 -2.04
CA ALA A 35 3.91 0.47 -2.56
C ALA A 35 4.08 1.50 -1.44
N THR A 36 3.42 1.31 -0.31
CA THR A 36 3.54 2.20 0.87
C THR A 36 4.95 2.12 1.46
N ALA A 37 5.50 0.92 1.59
CA ALA A 37 6.88 0.73 2.05
C ALA A 37 7.91 1.37 1.10
N LEU A 38 7.70 1.30 -0.22
CA LEU A 38 8.54 1.99 -1.21
C LEU A 38 8.51 3.52 -1.04
N VAL A 39 7.32 4.11 -0.88
CA VAL A 39 7.18 5.55 -0.63
C VAL A 39 7.90 5.93 0.67
N LEU A 40 7.75 5.14 1.73
CA LEU A 40 8.42 5.36 3.00
C LEU A 40 9.96 5.34 2.85
N MET A 41 10.51 4.41 2.05
CA MET A 41 11.95 4.39 1.77
C MET A 41 12.43 5.65 1.05
N VAL A 42 11.64 6.19 0.10
CA VAL A 42 11.96 7.45 -0.58
C VAL A 42 11.98 8.62 0.42
N LEU A 43 11.03 8.67 1.35
CA LEU A 43 10.99 9.71 2.39
C LEU A 43 12.18 9.64 3.34
N ILE A 44 12.55 8.43 3.78
CA ILE A 44 13.72 8.23 4.64
C ILE A 44 15.00 8.63 3.89
N SER A 45 15.10 8.31 2.59
CA SER A 45 16.23 8.69 1.74
C SER A 45 16.34 10.21 1.55
N ALA A 46 15.22 10.93 1.50
CA ALA A 46 15.23 12.40 1.49
C ALA A 46 15.83 12.97 2.79
N GLY A 47 15.57 12.33 3.94
CA GLY A 47 16.17 12.69 5.22
C GLY A 47 17.70 12.55 5.25
N PHE A 48 18.25 11.61 4.48
CA PHE A 48 19.70 11.48 4.29
C PHE A 48 20.31 12.64 3.50
N ALA A 49 19.63 13.06 2.43
CA ALA A 49 20.11 14.14 1.57
C ALA A 49 20.28 15.46 2.34
N ILE A 50 19.51 15.68 3.42
CA ILE A 50 19.52 16.90 4.25
C ILE A 50 20.80 17.04 5.11
N GLY A 51 21.50 15.94 5.40
CA GLY A 51 22.52 15.91 6.46
C GLY A 51 23.91 16.46 6.10
N ASP A 52 24.42 16.20 4.89
CA ASP A 52 25.87 16.33 4.60
C ASP A 52 26.24 17.07 3.30
N PHE A 53 25.26 17.47 2.48
CA PHE A 53 25.52 18.16 1.22
C PHE A 53 25.46 19.68 1.38
N ASP A 54 26.04 20.39 0.41
CA ASP A 54 25.82 21.82 0.21
C ASP A 54 24.32 22.14 0.42
N PRO A 55 23.98 23.04 1.36
CA PRO A 55 22.60 23.26 1.79
C PRO A 55 21.65 23.56 0.63
N GLU A 56 22.13 24.18 -0.44
CA GLU A 56 21.29 24.49 -1.60
C GLU A 56 21.01 23.27 -2.48
N VAL A 57 22.02 22.44 -2.74
CA VAL A 57 21.88 21.20 -3.51
C VAL A 57 21.05 20.19 -2.72
N SER A 58 21.37 20.03 -1.44
CA SER A 58 20.66 19.18 -0.48
C SER A 58 19.16 19.48 -0.45
N ARG A 59 18.80 20.77 -0.33
CA ARG A 59 17.41 21.21 -0.31
C ARG A 59 16.68 20.89 -1.61
N ARG A 60 17.31 21.10 -2.76
CA ARG A 60 16.71 20.77 -4.08
C ARG A 60 16.47 19.28 -4.22
N VAL A 61 17.41 18.43 -3.79
CA VAL A 61 17.28 16.97 -3.83
C VAL A 61 16.21 16.48 -2.86
N ALA A 62 16.20 16.98 -1.62
CA ALA A 62 15.18 16.62 -0.65
C ALA A 62 13.77 17.04 -1.12
N GLN A 63 13.64 18.27 -1.67
CA GLN A 63 12.38 18.76 -2.20
C GLN A 63 11.88 17.93 -3.39
N SER A 64 12.77 17.53 -4.31
CA SER A 64 12.38 16.71 -5.45
C SER A 64 11.96 15.30 -5.01
N MET A 65 12.71 14.65 -4.10
CA MET A 65 12.37 13.34 -3.54
C MET A 65 11.03 13.37 -2.80
N LEU A 66 10.78 14.40 -1.97
CA LEU A 66 9.51 14.57 -1.26
C LEU A 66 8.34 14.80 -2.22
N SER A 67 8.55 15.61 -3.26
CA SER A 67 7.52 15.89 -4.26
C SER A 67 7.14 14.63 -5.05
N VAL A 68 8.15 13.86 -5.49
CA VAL A 68 7.94 12.58 -6.18
C VAL A 68 7.23 11.58 -5.25
N GLY A 69 7.68 11.45 -4.00
CA GLY A 69 7.06 10.58 -3.01
C GLY A 69 5.59 10.93 -2.76
N MET A 70 5.27 12.22 -2.64
CA MET A 70 3.90 12.70 -2.46
C MET A 70 3.01 12.42 -3.68
N VAL A 71 3.51 12.65 -4.89
CA VAL A 71 2.78 12.36 -6.13
C VAL A 71 2.48 10.85 -6.24
N LEU A 72 3.46 9.99 -5.97
CA LEU A 72 3.29 8.54 -5.98
C LEU A 72 2.26 8.09 -4.93
N PHE A 73 2.32 8.65 -3.73
CA PHE A 73 1.36 8.36 -2.67
C PHE A 73 -0.07 8.77 -3.06
N LEU A 74 -0.25 9.99 -3.55
CA LEU A 74 -1.56 10.48 -4.00
C LEU A 74 -2.11 9.64 -5.15
N ALA A 75 -1.28 9.29 -6.13
CA ALA A 75 -1.67 8.42 -7.24
C ALA A 75 -2.14 7.04 -6.74
N MET A 76 -1.45 6.47 -5.76
CA MET A 76 -1.83 5.20 -5.14
C MET A 76 -3.17 5.33 -4.40
N VAL A 77 -3.39 6.38 -3.61
CA VAL A 77 -4.66 6.64 -2.93
C VAL A 77 -5.81 6.76 -3.93
N VAL A 78 -5.63 7.54 -5.00
CA VAL A 78 -6.63 7.70 -6.07
C VAL A 78 -6.94 6.36 -6.72
N LEU A 79 -5.92 5.55 -7.03
CA LEU A 79 -6.11 4.22 -7.61
C LEU A 79 -6.92 3.31 -6.68
N VAL A 80 -6.64 3.30 -5.38
CA VAL A 80 -7.38 2.51 -4.38
C VAL A 80 -8.84 2.95 -4.32
N VAL A 81 -9.06 4.26 -4.21
CA VAL A 81 -10.42 4.82 -4.16
C VAL A 81 -11.18 4.47 -5.44
N ALA A 82 -10.54 4.58 -6.61
CA ALA A 82 -11.13 4.21 -7.89
C ALA A 82 -11.48 2.72 -7.95
N MET A 83 -10.58 1.82 -7.52
CA MET A 83 -10.84 0.37 -7.48
C MET A 83 -11.98 0.01 -6.52
N CYS A 84 -12.01 0.61 -5.33
CA CYS A 84 -13.06 0.40 -4.34
C CYS A 84 -14.40 0.93 -4.85
N SER A 85 -14.41 2.11 -5.45
CA SER A 85 -15.60 2.73 -6.07
C SER A 85 -16.12 1.88 -7.22
N TRP A 86 -15.22 1.38 -8.07
CA TRP A 86 -15.57 0.46 -9.16
C TRP A 86 -16.23 -0.82 -8.64
N LYS A 87 -15.68 -1.44 -7.57
CA LYS A 87 -16.30 -2.63 -6.95
C LYS A 87 -17.67 -2.34 -6.34
N LEU A 88 -17.91 -1.12 -5.83
CA LEU A 88 -19.20 -0.71 -5.29
C LEU A 88 -20.24 -0.53 -6.40
N VAL A 89 -19.86 0.12 -7.51
CA VAL A 89 -20.76 0.39 -8.65
C VAL A 89 -21.01 -0.87 -9.47
N TYR A 90 -19.96 -1.67 -9.73
CA TYR A 90 -20.01 -2.90 -10.53
C TYR A 90 -20.07 -4.18 -9.67
N LYS A 91 -20.96 -4.23 -8.67
CA LYS A 91 -21.26 -5.49 -8.00
C LYS A 91 -21.85 -6.49 -9.01
N ARG A 92 -21.05 -7.46 -9.44
CA ARG A 92 -21.54 -8.61 -10.21
C ARG A 92 -22.54 -9.38 -9.35
N ARG A 93 -23.84 -9.27 -9.65
CA ARG A 93 -24.87 -10.11 -9.05
C ARG A 93 -24.64 -11.55 -9.50
N LYS A 94 -23.87 -12.32 -8.73
CA LYS A 94 -23.76 -13.78 -8.86
C LYS A 94 -24.51 -14.44 -7.70
N PHE A 95 -25.83 -14.41 -7.76
CA PHE A 95 -26.67 -15.28 -6.97
C PHE A 95 -27.74 -15.80 -7.91
N PHE A 96 -27.50 -16.96 -8.53
CA PHE A 96 -28.43 -17.51 -9.53
C PHE A 96 -29.55 -18.33 -8.88
N ILE A 97 -29.33 -18.96 -7.71
CA ILE A 97 -30.32 -19.49 -6.74
C ILE A 97 -29.50 -20.13 -5.61
N PHE A 98 -29.87 -19.91 -4.35
CA PHE A 98 -29.40 -20.74 -3.22
C PHE A 98 -30.61 -21.39 -2.57
N LEU A 99 -30.85 -22.66 -2.90
CA LEU A 99 -31.87 -23.47 -2.23
C LEU A 99 -31.23 -24.08 -0.98
N SER A 100 -31.42 -23.44 0.17
CA SER A 100 -31.02 -23.99 1.47
C SER A 100 -32.26 -24.34 2.28
N HIS A 101 -32.40 -25.62 2.64
CA HIS A 101 -33.42 -26.09 3.57
C HIS A 101 -33.14 -25.64 5.02
N HIS A 102 -31.89 -25.28 5.35
CA HIS A 102 -31.53 -24.72 6.66
C HIS A 102 -31.37 -23.20 6.60
N LYS A 103 -32.32 -22.47 7.20
CA LYS A 103 -32.32 -20.99 7.27
C LYS A 103 -31.04 -20.40 7.88
N VAL A 104 -30.43 -21.08 8.87
CA VAL A 104 -29.25 -20.59 9.60
C VAL A 104 -27.97 -20.70 8.75
N GLY A 105 -27.81 -21.79 7.99
CA GLY A 105 -26.66 -22.01 7.11
C GLY A 105 -26.59 -21.02 5.94
N ALA A 106 -27.76 -20.65 5.38
CA ALA A 106 -27.85 -19.66 4.32
C ALA A 106 -27.41 -18.26 4.79
N GLY A 107 -27.76 -17.89 6.03
CA GLY A 107 -27.37 -16.60 6.61
C GLY A 107 -25.85 -16.47 6.83
N MET A 108 -25.18 -17.54 7.24
CA MET A 108 -23.71 -17.56 7.36
C MET A 108 -23.03 -17.57 5.99
N LEU A 109 -23.55 -18.33 5.02
CA LEU A 109 -22.99 -18.39 3.67
C LEU A 109 -23.10 -17.04 2.95
N ALA A 110 -24.25 -16.35 3.07
CA ALA A 110 -24.46 -15.03 2.48
C ALA A 110 -23.56 -13.93 3.08
N ARG A 111 -23.17 -14.06 4.36
CA ARG A 111 -22.19 -13.16 4.99
C ARG A 111 -20.75 -13.50 4.57
N TRP A 112 -20.46 -14.77 4.30
CA TRP A 112 -19.16 -15.24 3.84
C TRP A 112 -18.89 -14.86 2.38
N THR A 113 -19.91 -14.90 1.51
CA THR A 113 -19.78 -14.60 0.07
C THR A 113 -19.84 -13.10 -0.26
N LYS A 114 -19.70 -12.23 0.73
CA LYS A 114 -19.75 -10.77 0.57
C LYS A 114 -18.41 -10.21 0.08
#